data_AF-A0A382FIX9-F1
#
_entry.id   AF-A0A382FIX9-F1
#
_cell.length_a   1.000
_cell.length_b   1.000
_cell.length_c   1.000
_cell.angle_alpha   90.00
_cell.angle_beta   90.00
_cell.angle_gamma   90.00
#
_symmetry.space_group_name_H-M   'P 1'
#
loop_
_entity.id
_entity.type
_entity.pdbx_description
1 polymer ?
#
loop_
_entity_poly.entity_id
_entity_poly.type
_entity_poly.pdbx_seq_one_letter_code
_entity_poly.pdbx_strand_id
1 'polypeptide(L)'
;MAEFEDMVEMDVSEDEENTPEPTQRRQNLVSELQSRVQSAKSFHKKAFEQMKADMEATYKGYADKSWDDDKYVANILQRHVHQRTAALYAKNPKPVAQRRRKLDYDIWDGDEKTLAMARSEIDAAQKQGFQPSPFAAQLVQEFEKVKQQRQMMDKVSESLELLFDYYMNEQRPTFKSQMKGLVRRVITTSVGYVKVGYQREMDRLPEVSVKISDVQAQVDHLRRIAAEAKKGEINDDDAEMEELMLS
;
A
#
# COMPACT_ATOMS: atom_id res chain seq x y z
N MET A 1 -37.05 9.75 36.60
CA MET A 1 -36.48 9.17 35.37
C MET A 1 -37.38 9.47 34.16
N ALA A 2 -37.89 10.70 34.06
CA ALA A 2 -38.76 11.13 32.96
C ALA A 2 -38.71 12.67 32.76
N GLU A 3 -37.58 13.30 33.07
CA GLU A 3 -37.40 14.77 32.98
C GLU A 3 -35.98 15.13 32.50
N PHE A 4 -35.38 14.33 31.61
CA PHE A 4 -34.03 14.57 31.08
C PHE A 4 -33.94 14.53 29.55
N GLU A 5 -35.07 14.47 28.85
CA GLU A 5 -35.13 14.39 27.38
C GLU A 5 -35.51 15.72 26.68
N ASP A 6 -35.87 16.78 27.41
CA ASP A 6 -36.37 18.04 26.84
C ASP A 6 -35.36 19.22 26.87
N MET A 7 -34.05 18.99 26.99
CA MET A 7 -33.04 20.07 27.02
C MET A 7 -31.86 19.90 26.05
N VAL A 8 -32.09 19.33 24.86
CA VAL A 8 -31.14 19.45 23.73
C VAL A 8 -31.89 19.61 22.41
N GLU A 9 -32.80 20.57 22.34
CA GLU A 9 -33.03 21.30 21.07
C GLU A 9 -32.08 22.50 21.10
N MET A 10 -30.81 22.26 20.74
CA MET A 10 -29.95 23.35 20.29
C MET A 10 -30.55 23.84 18.97
N ASP A 11 -31.16 25.01 19.06
CA ASP A 11 -31.66 25.81 17.97
C ASP A 11 -30.49 26.13 17.01
N VAL A 12 -30.38 25.33 15.94
CA VAL A 12 -29.52 25.64 14.79
C VAL A 12 -30.35 26.49 13.83
N SER A 13 -30.76 27.66 14.31
CA SER A 13 -31.19 28.79 13.51
C SER A 13 -30.51 29.99 14.18
N GLU A 14 -29.57 30.69 13.57
CA GLU A 14 -29.68 31.45 12.33
C GLU A 14 -28.26 31.71 11.79
N ASP A 15 -27.97 31.19 10.59
CA ASP A 15 -26.99 31.74 9.63
C ASP A 15 -27.23 31.05 8.27
N GLU A 16 -28.50 30.98 7.84
CA GLU A 16 -28.88 30.51 6.50
C GLU A 16 -28.84 31.62 5.44
N GLU A 17 -28.55 32.88 5.82
CA GLU A 17 -28.49 33.99 4.86
C GLU A 17 -27.11 34.08 4.16
N ASN A 18 -27.03 33.42 3.00
CA ASN A 18 -25.95 33.41 1.99
C ASN A 18 -25.03 32.18 1.97
N THR A 19 -25.59 30.97 1.95
CA THR A 19 -24.94 29.93 1.15
C THR A 19 -25.35 30.12 -0.33
N PRO A 20 -24.44 30.58 -1.21
CA PRO A 20 -24.79 30.78 -2.62
C PRO A 20 -25.25 29.46 -3.23
N GLU A 21 -26.41 29.48 -3.90
CA GLU A 21 -26.97 28.28 -4.53
C GLU A 21 -25.91 27.60 -5.41
N PRO A 22 -25.73 26.28 -5.25
CA PRO A 22 -24.67 25.57 -5.95
C PRO A 22 -24.89 25.69 -7.46
N THR A 23 -23.91 26.24 -8.16
CA THR A 23 -23.92 26.39 -9.61
C THR A 23 -24.31 25.07 -10.29
N GLN A 24 -25.08 25.13 -11.38
CA GLN A 24 -25.57 23.96 -12.12
C GLN A 24 -24.46 22.93 -12.48
N ARG A 25 -23.24 23.40 -12.72
CA ARG A 25 -22.04 22.56 -12.92
C ARG A 25 -21.68 21.71 -11.69
N ARG A 26 -21.78 22.28 -10.49
CA ARG A 26 -21.51 21.59 -9.22
C ARG A 26 -22.58 20.52 -8.95
N GLN A 27 -23.85 20.82 -9.22
CA GLN A 27 -24.94 19.86 -9.09
C GLN A 27 -24.73 18.63 -9.99
N ASN A 28 -24.34 18.86 -11.25
CA ASN A 28 -24.05 17.77 -12.19
C ASN A 28 -22.86 16.91 -11.74
N LEU A 29 -21.77 17.53 -11.27
CA LEU A 29 -20.61 16.80 -10.75
C LEU A 29 -20.99 15.93 -9.54
N VAL A 30 -21.77 16.47 -8.60
CA VAL A 30 -22.22 15.72 -7.42
C VAL A 30 -23.13 14.56 -7.85
N SER A 31 -24.03 14.76 -8.80
CA SER A 31 -24.89 13.70 -9.34
C SER A 31 -24.06 12.59 -10.00
N GLU A 32 -23.04 12.94 -10.79
CA GLU A 32 -22.12 11.98 -11.39
C GLU A 32 -21.38 11.17 -10.31
N LEU A 33 -20.81 11.84 -9.31
CA LEU A 33 -20.12 11.18 -8.20
C LEU A 33 -21.06 10.25 -7.41
N GLN A 34 -22.28 10.68 -7.13
CA GLN A 34 -23.29 9.87 -6.46
C GLN A 34 -23.66 8.62 -7.28
N SER A 35 -23.92 8.77 -8.58
CA SER A 35 -24.24 7.65 -9.46
C SER A 35 -23.09 6.65 -9.58
N ARG A 36 -21.84 7.14 -9.61
CA ARG A 36 -20.64 6.30 -9.58
C ARG A 36 -20.52 5.51 -8.27
N VAL A 37 -20.80 6.13 -7.13
CA VAL A 37 -20.78 5.44 -5.83
C VAL A 37 -21.92 4.42 -5.73
N GLN A 38 -23.12 4.77 -6.17
CA GLN A 38 -24.28 3.87 -6.15
C GLN A 38 -24.07 2.65 -7.06
N SER A 39 -23.56 2.85 -8.28
CA SER A 39 -23.25 1.76 -9.21
C SER A 39 -22.14 0.84 -8.69
N ALA A 40 -21.10 1.40 -8.06
CA ALA A 40 -20.06 0.61 -7.41
C ALA A 40 -20.61 -0.21 -6.23
N LYS A 41 -21.46 0.39 -5.39
CA LYS A 41 -22.13 -0.29 -4.27
C LYS A 41 -23.01 -1.44 -4.76
N SER A 42 -23.80 -1.23 -5.81
CA SER A 42 -24.67 -2.28 -6.36
C SER A 42 -23.85 -3.41 -6.99
N PHE A 43 -22.79 -3.08 -7.74
CA PHE A 43 -21.94 -4.07 -8.40
C PHE A 43 -21.21 -4.97 -7.39
N HIS A 44 -20.67 -4.41 -6.30
CA HIS A 44 -19.92 -5.17 -5.30
C HIS A 44 -20.74 -5.75 -4.16
N LYS A 45 -22.05 -5.43 -4.06
CA LYS A 45 -22.93 -5.84 -2.95
C LYS A 45 -22.80 -7.32 -2.57
N LYS A 46 -22.91 -8.22 -3.55
CA LYS A 46 -22.83 -9.67 -3.34
C LYS A 46 -21.50 -10.10 -2.70
N ALA A 47 -20.38 -9.50 -3.15
CA ALA A 47 -19.06 -9.83 -2.62
C ALA A 47 -18.93 -9.37 -1.16
N PHE A 48 -19.41 -8.16 -0.83
CA PHE A 48 -19.37 -7.64 0.54
C PHE A 48 -20.28 -8.41 1.51
N GLU A 49 -21.46 -8.84 1.05
CA GLU A 49 -22.36 -9.70 1.85
C GLU A 49 -21.70 -11.04 2.16
N GLN A 50 -21.05 -11.66 1.18
CA GLN A 50 -20.28 -12.89 1.39
C GLN A 50 -19.13 -12.68 2.37
N MET A 51 -18.34 -11.61 2.21
CA MET A 51 -17.23 -11.31 3.12
C MET A 51 -17.71 -11.15 4.57
N LYS A 52 -18.83 -10.45 4.78
CA LYS A 52 -19.42 -10.28 6.11
C LYS A 52 -19.84 -11.63 6.70
N ALA A 53 -20.50 -12.47 5.91
CA ALA A 53 -20.90 -13.80 6.34
C ALA A 53 -19.67 -14.67 6.72
N ASP A 54 -18.60 -14.64 5.93
CA ASP A 54 -17.39 -15.41 6.20
C ASP A 54 -16.63 -14.92 7.45
N MET A 55 -16.62 -13.59 7.67
CA MET A 55 -16.05 -12.99 8.88
C MET A 55 -16.82 -13.41 10.11
N GLU A 56 -18.16 -13.32 10.07
CA GLU A 56 -19.03 -13.76 11.17
C GLU A 56 -18.86 -15.26 11.44
N ALA A 57 -18.82 -16.08 10.38
CA ALA A 57 -18.63 -17.52 10.52
C ALA A 57 -17.30 -17.87 11.17
N THR A 58 -16.22 -17.18 10.79
CA THR A 58 -14.89 -17.42 11.38
C THR A 58 -14.82 -16.94 12.83
N TYR A 59 -15.49 -15.82 13.15
CA TYR A 59 -15.52 -15.27 14.50
C TYR A 59 -16.32 -16.14 15.46
N LYS A 60 -17.56 -16.49 15.07
CA LYS A 60 -18.50 -17.30 15.88
C LYS A 60 -18.17 -18.80 15.87
N GLY A 61 -17.52 -19.28 14.80
CA GLY A 61 -17.18 -20.69 14.59
C GLY A 61 -18.26 -21.50 13.86
N TYR A 62 -19.37 -20.86 13.45
CA TYR A 62 -20.46 -21.47 12.69
C TYR A 62 -21.05 -20.46 11.68
N ALA A 63 -21.54 -20.95 10.54
CA ALA A 63 -22.15 -20.11 9.50
C ALA A 63 -23.69 -20.13 9.52
N ASP A 64 -24.28 -21.13 10.18
CA ASP A 64 -25.73 -21.31 10.17
C ASP A 64 -26.43 -20.33 11.11
N LYS A 65 -27.51 -19.70 10.61
CA LYS A 65 -28.35 -18.78 11.38
C LYS A 65 -29.21 -19.49 12.42
N SER A 66 -29.35 -20.82 12.32
CA SER A 66 -30.08 -21.64 13.29
C SER A 66 -29.27 -21.99 14.55
N TRP A 67 -27.96 -21.71 14.51
CA TRP A 67 -27.05 -21.97 15.60
C TRP A 67 -26.89 -20.72 16.48
N ASP A 68 -26.81 -20.92 17.78
CA ASP A 68 -26.71 -19.86 18.80
C ASP A 68 -25.45 -20.05 19.65
N ASP A 69 -25.18 -19.08 20.52
CA ASP A 69 -23.99 -19.06 21.37
C ASP A 69 -24.12 -20.01 22.60
N ASP A 70 -25.33 -20.53 22.87
CA ASP A 70 -25.60 -21.49 23.95
C ASP A 70 -25.22 -22.92 23.55
N LYS A 71 -25.20 -23.20 22.24
CA LYS A 71 -24.78 -24.49 21.69
C LYS A 71 -23.25 -24.60 21.61
N TYR A 72 -22.74 -25.80 21.86
CA TYR A 72 -21.31 -26.08 21.74
C TYR A 72 -20.81 -25.84 20.30
N VAL A 73 -19.78 -25.02 20.16
CA VAL A 73 -19.11 -24.75 18.89
C VAL A 73 -17.72 -25.37 18.88
N ALA A 74 -17.49 -26.30 17.96
CA ALA A 74 -16.16 -26.86 17.74
C ALA A 74 -15.26 -25.84 17.00
N ASN A 75 -14.04 -25.63 17.48
CA ASN A 75 -13.09 -24.71 16.85
C ASN A 75 -12.41 -25.31 15.60
N ILE A 76 -13.20 -25.57 14.56
CA ILE A 76 -12.72 -26.12 13.29
C ILE A 76 -12.31 -24.98 12.36
N LEU A 77 -13.14 -23.93 12.25
CA LEU A 77 -12.91 -22.82 11.32
C LEU A 77 -11.65 -22.02 11.68
N GLN A 78 -11.49 -21.59 12.94
CA GLN A 78 -10.27 -20.84 13.29
C GLN A 78 -9.05 -21.74 13.18
N ARG A 79 -9.12 -23.02 13.59
CA ARG A 79 -8.03 -23.97 13.38
C ARG A 79 -7.64 -24.09 11.90
N HIS A 80 -8.60 -24.20 11.00
CA HIS A 80 -8.36 -24.25 9.55
C HIS A 80 -7.64 -22.98 9.07
N VAL A 81 -8.13 -21.80 9.46
CA VAL A 81 -7.51 -20.51 9.12
C VAL A 81 -6.07 -20.44 9.63
N HIS A 82 -5.81 -20.87 10.86
CA HIS A 82 -4.46 -20.87 11.43
C HIS A 82 -3.52 -21.82 10.69
N GLN A 83 -3.96 -23.05 10.40
CA GLN A 83 -3.17 -24.03 9.66
C GLN A 83 -2.86 -23.57 8.24
N ARG A 84 -3.87 -23.04 7.51
CA ARG A 84 -3.70 -22.50 6.16
C ARG A 84 -2.77 -21.29 6.15
N THR A 85 -2.94 -20.36 7.10
CA THR A 85 -2.07 -19.17 7.21
C THR A 85 -0.63 -19.60 7.48
N ALA A 86 -0.43 -20.56 8.38
CA ALA A 86 0.89 -21.09 8.70
C ALA A 86 1.52 -21.77 7.49
N ALA A 87 0.77 -22.56 6.72
CA ALA A 87 1.28 -23.25 5.53
C ALA A 87 1.65 -22.28 4.38
N LEU A 88 0.79 -21.30 4.09
CA LEU A 88 1.01 -20.36 2.98
C LEU A 88 2.14 -19.36 3.29
N TYR A 89 2.20 -18.86 4.53
CA TYR A 89 3.22 -17.89 4.94
C TYR A 89 4.41 -18.54 5.67
N ALA A 90 4.58 -19.86 5.57
CA ALA A 90 5.64 -20.60 6.29
C ALA A 90 7.06 -20.13 5.94
N LYS A 91 7.23 -19.56 4.74
CA LYS A 91 8.54 -19.33 4.11
C LYS A 91 8.90 -17.86 3.87
N ASN A 92 8.42 -16.93 4.71
CA ASN A 92 8.73 -15.48 4.67
C ASN A 92 9.30 -15.01 3.31
N PRO A 93 8.45 -14.73 2.32
CA PRO A 93 8.89 -14.57 0.94
C PRO A 93 9.98 -13.51 0.83
N LYS A 94 11.07 -13.84 0.14
CA LYS A 94 12.17 -12.91 -0.14
C LYS A 94 11.98 -12.32 -1.54
N PRO A 95 12.25 -11.02 -1.73
CA PRO A 95 12.34 -10.46 -3.07
C PRO A 95 13.44 -11.18 -3.86
N VAL A 96 13.19 -11.45 -5.14
CA VAL A 96 14.22 -11.95 -6.05
C VAL A 96 14.18 -11.09 -7.30
N ALA A 97 15.30 -10.43 -7.60
CA ALA A 97 15.52 -9.67 -8.81
C ALA A 97 16.29 -10.55 -9.80
N GLN A 98 15.73 -10.74 -10.98
CA GLN A 98 16.37 -11.51 -12.05
C GLN A 98 16.54 -10.64 -13.29
N ARG A 99 17.66 -10.82 -13.98
CA ARG A 99 17.86 -10.21 -15.30
C ARG A 99 16.81 -10.74 -16.28
N ARG A 100 16.20 -9.83 -17.06
CA ARG A 100 15.33 -10.21 -18.18
C ARG A 100 16.13 -11.03 -19.19
N ARG A 101 15.57 -12.19 -19.58
CA ARG A 101 16.18 -13.04 -20.62
C ARG A 101 16.29 -12.27 -21.94
N LYS A 102 17.52 -12.15 -22.45
CA LYS A 102 17.87 -11.54 -23.74
C LYS A 102 18.92 -12.39 -24.44
N LEU A 103 18.97 -12.29 -25.76
CA LEU A 103 20.09 -12.78 -26.56
C LEU A 103 21.12 -11.65 -26.54
N ASP A 104 22.21 -11.85 -25.79
CA ASP A 104 23.19 -10.79 -25.52
C ASP A 104 24.38 -10.82 -26.50
N TYR A 105 24.51 -11.89 -27.29
CA TYR A 105 25.62 -12.13 -28.21
C TYR A 105 25.13 -11.98 -29.65
N ASP A 106 25.88 -11.24 -30.45
CA ASP A 106 25.66 -11.03 -31.88
C ASP A 106 26.52 -12.00 -32.73
N ILE A 107 27.73 -12.33 -32.27
CA ILE A 107 28.68 -13.20 -33.00
C ILE A 107 28.79 -14.58 -32.35
N TRP A 108 28.80 -14.67 -31.02
CA TRP A 108 28.95 -15.96 -30.34
C TRP A 108 27.71 -16.85 -30.46
N ASP A 109 27.95 -18.07 -30.94
CA ASP A 109 26.95 -19.13 -31.22
C ASP A 109 26.51 -19.92 -29.97
N GLY A 110 27.18 -19.71 -28.83
CA GLY A 110 26.94 -20.45 -27.60
C GLY A 110 27.76 -21.73 -27.44
N ASP A 111 28.62 -22.08 -28.42
CA ASP A 111 29.52 -23.23 -28.30
C ASP A 111 30.82 -22.83 -27.60
N GLU A 112 31.18 -23.58 -26.55
CA GLU A 112 32.41 -23.38 -25.79
C GLU A 112 33.66 -23.75 -26.62
N LYS A 113 33.54 -24.64 -27.60
CA LYS A 113 34.66 -25.01 -28.48
C LYS A 113 35.09 -23.86 -29.37
N THR A 114 34.12 -23.15 -29.97
CA THR A 114 34.36 -21.98 -30.83
C THR A 114 35.10 -20.88 -30.05
N LEU A 115 34.69 -20.63 -28.80
CA LEU A 115 35.34 -19.66 -27.93
C LEU A 115 36.74 -20.09 -27.49
N ALA A 116 36.94 -21.37 -27.18
CA ALA A 116 38.24 -21.89 -26.76
C ALA A 116 39.28 -21.82 -27.88
N MET A 117 38.89 -22.13 -29.12
CA MET A 117 39.75 -21.97 -30.29
C MET A 117 40.13 -20.50 -30.52
N ALA A 118 39.16 -19.59 -30.45
CA ALA A 118 39.43 -18.16 -30.62
C ALA A 118 40.37 -17.60 -29.54
N ARG A 119 40.24 -18.05 -28.28
CA ARG A 119 41.18 -17.69 -27.20
C ARG A 119 42.58 -18.24 -27.43
N SER A 120 42.69 -19.49 -27.89
CA SER A 120 43.98 -20.12 -28.19
C SER A 120 44.69 -19.43 -29.35
N GLU A 121 43.95 -18.97 -30.36
CA GLU A 121 44.50 -18.25 -31.50
C GLU A 121 45.08 -16.89 -31.07
N ILE A 122 44.37 -16.14 -30.21
CA ILE A 122 44.86 -14.87 -29.67
C ILE A 122 46.12 -15.07 -28.83
N ASP A 123 46.16 -16.08 -27.96
CA ASP A 123 47.34 -16.37 -27.13
C ASP A 123 48.55 -16.82 -27.96
N ALA A 124 48.33 -17.63 -29.01
CA ALA A 124 49.38 -18.04 -29.95
C ALA A 124 49.93 -16.85 -30.76
N ALA A 125 49.04 -15.98 -31.25
CA ALA A 125 49.40 -14.77 -31.99
C ALA A 125 50.23 -13.81 -31.11
N GLN A 126 49.83 -13.64 -29.84
CA GLN A 126 50.53 -12.77 -28.88
C GLN A 126 51.93 -13.31 -28.51
N LYS A 127 52.11 -14.64 -28.44
CA LYS A 127 53.42 -15.27 -28.17
C LYS A 127 54.37 -15.29 -29.37
N GLN A 128 53.84 -15.43 -30.59
CA GLN A 128 54.65 -15.47 -31.81
C GLN A 128 54.87 -14.10 -32.45
N GLY A 129 54.26 -13.03 -31.92
CA GLY A 129 54.44 -11.67 -32.41
C GLY A 129 53.69 -11.33 -33.70
N PHE A 130 52.67 -12.14 -34.05
CA PHE A 130 51.77 -11.88 -35.18
C PHE A 130 50.44 -11.29 -34.71
N GLN A 131 49.73 -10.58 -35.59
CA GLN A 131 48.39 -10.09 -35.26
C GLN A 131 47.35 -11.22 -35.38
N PRO A 132 46.43 -11.37 -34.40
CA PRO A 132 45.37 -12.38 -34.46
C PRO A 132 44.37 -12.07 -35.57
N SER A 133 43.64 -13.09 -36.03
CA SER A 133 42.54 -12.91 -36.98
C SER A 133 41.51 -11.90 -36.42
N PRO A 134 41.04 -10.92 -37.23
CA PRO A 134 40.06 -9.93 -36.81
C PRO A 134 38.76 -10.56 -36.25
N PHE A 135 38.35 -11.72 -36.77
CA PHE A 135 37.16 -12.43 -36.30
C PHE A 135 37.35 -13.03 -34.90
N ALA A 136 38.48 -13.71 -34.66
CA ALA A 136 38.80 -14.29 -33.35
C ALA A 136 38.92 -13.20 -32.28
N ALA A 137 39.56 -12.08 -32.63
CA ALA A 137 39.67 -10.92 -31.75
C ALA A 137 38.29 -10.32 -31.39
N GLN A 138 37.39 -10.13 -32.36
CA GLN A 138 36.05 -9.60 -32.13
C GLN A 138 35.17 -10.56 -31.30
N LEU A 139 35.24 -11.87 -31.56
CA LEU A 139 34.48 -12.88 -30.81
C LEU A 139 34.85 -12.90 -29.32
N VAL A 140 36.15 -12.90 -29.01
CA VAL A 140 36.61 -12.91 -27.61
C VAL A 140 36.28 -11.59 -26.91
N GLN A 141 36.45 -10.46 -27.60
CA GLN A 141 36.08 -9.14 -27.07
C GLN A 141 34.57 -9.03 -26.78
N GLU A 142 33.72 -9.51 -27.69
CA GLU A 142 32.27 -9.55 -27.47
C GLU A 142 31.93 -10.41 -26.25
N PHE A 143 32.49 -11.62 -26.17
CA PHE A 143 32.22 -12.53 -25.07
C PHE A 143 32.60 -11.91 -23.72
N GLU A 144 33.78 -11.28 -23.63
CA GLU A 144 34.23 -10.60 -22.43
C GLU A 144 33.34 -9.41 -22.06
N LYS A 145 32.94 -8.60 -23.05
CA LYS A 145 32.02 -7.48 -22.86
C LYS A 145 30.67 -7.95 -22.31
N VAL A 146 30.06 -8.96 -22.92
CA VAL A 146 28.78 -9.51 -22.46
C VAL A 146 28.91 -10.13 -21.08
N LYS A 147 30.00 -10.85 -20.80
CA LYS A 147 30.27 -11.41 -19.46
C LYS A 147 30.37 -10.31 -18.40
N GLN A 148 31.09 -9.22 -18.67
CA GLN A 148 31.19 -8.08 -17.76
C GLN A 148 29.85 -7.40 -17.54
N GLN A 149 29.08 -7.17 -18.62
CA GLN A 149 27.74 -6.60 -18.52
C GLN A 149 26.80 -7.48 -17.69
N ARG A 150 26.84 -8.80 -17.88
CA ARG A 150 26.05 -9.75 -17.09
C ARG A 150 26.40 -9.66 -15.60
N GLN A 151 27.70 -9.71 -15.28
CA GLN A 151 28.16 -9.58 -13.90
C GLN A 151 27.75 -8.24 -13.27
N MET A 152 27.83 -7.14 -14.01
CA MET A 152 27.38 -5.84 -13.55
C MET A 152 25.88 -5.84 -13.25
N MET A 153 25.07 -6.38 -14.16
CA MET A 153 23.61 -6.48 -13.99
C MET A 153 23.20 -7.38 -12.83
N ASP A 154 23.96 -8.47 -12.60
CA ASP A 154 23.70 -9.39 -11.49
C ASP A 154 23.98 -8.69 -10.15
N LYS A 155 25.08 -7.90 -10.04
CA LYS A 155 25.36 -7.06 -8.87
C LYS A 155 24.30 -5.97 -8.63
N VAL A 156 23.79 -5.37 -9.70
CA VAL A 156 22.68 -4.39 -9.60
C VAL A 156 21.39 -5.09 -9.14
N SER A 157 21.16 -6.33 -9.56
CA SER A 157 20.00 -7.11 -9.10
C SER A 157 20.11 -7.40 -7.60
N GLU A 158 21.28 -7.82 -7.13
CA GLU A 158 21.56 -8.06 -5.70
C GLU A 158 21.41 -6.78 -4.87
N SER A 159 21.89 -5.63 -5.36
CA SER A 159 21.73 -4.36 -4.64
C SER A 159 20.27 -3.93 -4.51
N LEU A 160 19.44 -4.19 -5.54
CA LEU A 160 18.00 -3.93 -5.48
C LEU A 160 17.28 -4.84 -4.47
N GLU A 161 17.68 -6.11 -4.37
CA GLU A 161 17.14 -7.03 -3.36
C GLU A 161 17.46 -6.56 -1.94
N LEU A 162 18.72 -6.17 -1.69
CA LEU A 162 19.15 -5.64 -0.40
C LEU A 162 18.43 -4.35 -0.03
N LEU A 163 18.27 -3.43 -0.99
CA LEU A 163 17.55 -2.17 -0.78
C LEU A 163 16.07 -2.43 -0.45
N PHE A 164 15.44 -3.36 -1.17
CA PHE A 164 14.06 -3.74 -0.91
C PHE A 164 13.89 -4.37 0.48
N ASP A 165 14.78 -5.30 0.86
CA ASP A 165 14.73 -5.94 2.18
C ASP A 165 14.96 -4.93 3.30
N TYR A 166 15.88 -3.98 3.12
CA TYR A 166 16.12 -2.88 4.06
C TYR A 166 14.83 -2.08 4.35
N TYR A 167 14.20 -1.53 3.32
CA TYR A 167 12.99 -0.71 3.51
C TYR A 167 11.78 -1.51 4.00
N MET A 168 11.63 -2.78 3.61
CA MET A 168 10.52 -3.61 4.09
C MET A 168 10.68 -3.99 5.58
N ASN A 169 11.91 -4.05 6.08
CA ASN A 169 12.19 -4.32 7.49
C ASN A 169 12.10 -3.05 8.36
N GLU A 170 12.30 -1.85 7.79
CA GLU A 170 12.21 -0.58 8.50
C GLU A 170 10.77 -0.19 8.87
N GLN A 171 9.80 -0.54 8.04
CA GLN A 171 8.39 -0.21 8.25
C GLN A 171 7.84 -0.78 9.56
N ARG A 172 7.07 0.04 10.30
CA ARG A 172 6.30 -0.38 11.48
C ARG A 172 4.80 -0.15 11.23
N PRO A 173 3.93 -1.16 11.43
CA PRO A 173 4.24 -2.56 11.77
C PRO A 173 5.04 -3.27 10.67
N THR A 174 5.85 -4.28 11.04
CA THR A 174 6.75 -4.95 10.08
C THR A 174 6.00 -5.52 8.89
N PHE A 175 6.61 -5.44 7.70
CA PHE A 175 6.02 -5.97 6.47
C PHE A 175 5.59 -7.44 6.62
N LYS A 176 6.40 -8.24 7.33
CA LYS A 176 6.09 -9.63 7.67
C LYS A 176 4.76 -9.79 8.44
N SER A 177 4.51 -8.93 9.42
CA SER A 177 3.26 -8.97 10.20
C SER A 177 2.07 -8.56 9.33
N GLN A 178 2.23 -7.49 8.54
CA GLN A 178 1.20 -7.02 7.63
C GLN A 178 0.83 -8.09 6.59
N MET A 179 1.82 -8.74 5.98
CA MET A 179 1.59 -9.81 5.00
C MET A 179 0.98 -11.05 5.62
N LYS A 180 1.36 -11.43 6.85
CA LYS A 180 0.70 -12.53 7.57
C LYS A 180 -0.77 -12.20 7.87
N GLY A 181 -1.06 -10.95 8.22
CA GLY A 181 -2.42 -10.42 8.36
C GLY A 181 -3.19 -10.46 7.04
N LEU A 182 -2.56 -10.11 5.92
CA LEU A 182 -3.15 -10.20 4.59
C LEU A 182 -3.51 -11.65 4.23
N VAL A 183 -2.60 -12.61 4.42
CA VAL A 183 -2.88 -14.03 4.12
C VAL A 183 -4.07 -14.52 4.94
N ARG A 184 -4.15 -14.15 6.22
CA ARG A 184 -5.31 -14.47 7.06
C ARG A 184 -6.61 -13.86 6.51
N ARG A 185 -6.59 -12.60 6.10
CA ARG A 185 -7.75 -11.94 5.47
C ARG A 185 -8.14 -12.62 4.16
N VAL A 186 -7.20 -12.96 3.28
CA VAL A 186 -7.49 -13.67 2.02
C VAL A 186 -8.14 -15.03 2.28
N ILE A 187 -7.69 -15.78 3.29
CA ILE A 187 -8.31 -17.08 3.62
C ILE A 187 -9.74 -16.90 4.14
N THR A 188 -10.00 -15.86 4.94
CA THR A 188 -11.32 -15.60 5.53
C THR A 188 -12.29 -14.93 4.54
N THR A 189 -11.88 -13.84 3.89
CA THR A 189 -12.76 -12.98 3.07
C THR A 189 -12.49 -13.09 1.56
N SER A 190 -11.65 -14.04 1.13
CA SER A 190 -11.21 -14.24 -0.27
C SER A 190 -10.42 -13.09 -0.92
N VAL A 191 -10.43 -11.90 -0.33
CA VAL A 191 -9.78 -10.68 -0.83
C VAL A 191 -8.89 -10.09 0.27
N GLY A 192 -7.73 -9.59 -0.15
CA GLY A 192 -6.82 -8.81 0.70
C GLY A 192 -5.99 -7.88 -0.17
N TYR A 193 -5.69 -6.70 0.36
CA TYR A 193 -4.88 -5.69 -0.32
C TYR A 193 -3.83 -5.12 0.63
N VAL A 194 -2.69 -4.72 0.06
CA VAL A 194 -1.64 -3.97 0.72
C VAL A 194 -1.43 -2.69 -0.08
N LYS A 195 -1.45 -1.55 0.61
CA LYS A 195 -1.16 -0.26 0.00
C LYS A 195 0.31 0.04 0.18
N VAL A 196 1.01 0.31 -0.91
CA VAL A 196 2.39 0.79 -0.86
C VAL A 196 2.34 2.31 -0.71
N GLY A 197 2.89 2.81 0.39
CA GLY A 197 3.13 4.24 0.58
C GLY A 197 4.55 4.58 0.16
N TYR A 198 4.72 5.54 -0.74
CA TYR A 198 6.01 6.11 -1.06
C TYR A 198 6.17 7.43 -0.29
N GLN A 199 7.32 7.63 0.32
CA GLN A 199 7.68 8.87 1.01
C GLN A 199 8.99 9.38 0.43
N ARG A 200 9.06 10.70 0.21
CA ARG A 200 10.33 11.36 -0.04
C ARG A 200 10.96 11.63 1.32
N GLU A 201 12.22 11.23 1.50
CA GLU A 201 12.94 11.27 2.77
C GLU A 201 12.94 12.67 3.44
N MET A 202 12.87 13.74 2.65
CA MET A 202 12.84 15.12 3.14
C MET A 202 11.44 15.64 3.51
N ASP A 203 10.39 14.83 3.38
CA ASP A 203 9.00 15.24 3.59
C ASP A 203 8.41 14.63 4.86
N ARG A 204 7.54 15.38 5.53
CA ARG A 204 6.94 14.96 6.80
C ARG A 204 5.98 13.78 6.58
N LEU A 205 5.83 12.94 7.60
CA LEU A 205 4.88 11.82 7.59
C LEU A 205 3.48 12.32 7.16
N PRO A 206 2.81 11.70 6.16
CA PRO A 206 1.50 12.12 5.70
C PRO A 206 0.45 12.15 6.82
N GLU A 207 0.53 11.20 7.74
CA GLU A 207 -0.33 11.16 8.93
C GLU A 207 -0.10 12.36 9.85
N VAL A 208 1.15 12.82 9.97
CA VAL A 208 1.49 14.02 10.74
C VAL A 208 1.06 15.28 9.98
N SER A 209 1.16 15.31 8.65
CA SER A 209 0.67 16.43 7.85
C SER A 209 -0.85 16.59 7.93
N VAL A 210 -1.60 15.49 7.94
CA VAL A 210 -3.07 15.51 8.11
C VAL A 210 -3.42 15.98 9.52
N LYS A 211 -2.76 15.44 10.56
CA LYS A 211 -2.95 15.92 11.94
C LYS A 211 -2.61 17.40 12.10
N ILE A 212 -1.57 17.89 11.43
CA ILE A 212 -1.21 19.31 11.44
C ILE A 212 -2.30 20.14 10.75
N SER A 213 -2.87 19.67 9.64
CA SER A 213 -4.00 20.35 8.98
C SER A 213 -5.21 20.43 9.90
N ASP A 214 -5.53 19.35 10.62
CA ASP A 214 -6.67 19.30 11.55
C ASP A 214 -6.44 20.23 12.75
N VAL A 215 -5.25 20.20 13.35
CA VAL A 215 -4.85 21.11 14.44
C VAL A 215 -4.84 22.56 13.96
N GLN A 216 -4.41 22.82 12.72
CA GLN A 216 -4.41 24.16 12.16
C GLN A 216 -5.84 24.66 11.93
N ALA A 217 -6.76 23.80 11.48
CA ALA A 217 -8.19 24.12 11.39
C ALA A 217 -8.80 24.41 12.78
N GLN A 218 -8.43 23.65 13.82
CA GLN A 218 -8.83 23.91 15.20
C GLN A 218 -8.29 25.26 15.71
N VAL A 219 -7.02 25.57 15.45
CA VAL A 219 -6.41 26.85 15.83
C VAL A 219 -7.07 28.02 15.09
N ASP A 220 -7.39 27.86 13.81
CA ASP A 220 -8.07 28.90 13.04
C ASP A 220 -9.52 29.10 13.52
N HIS A 221 -10.20 28.04 13.98
CA HIS A 221 -11.50 28.11 14.65
C HIS A 221 -11.42 28.90 15.97
N LEU A 222 -10.46 28.57 16.84
CA LEU A 222 -10.24 29.28 18.10
C LEU A 222 -9.87 30.76 17.88
N ARG A 223 -9.09 31.05 16.84
CA ARG A 223 -8.76 32.44 16.45
C ARG A 223 -9.97 33.23 15.97
N ARG A 224 -10.93 32.57 15.31
CA ARG A 224 -12.19 33.19 14.90
C ARG A 224 -13.04 33.54 16.12
N ILE A 225 -13.25 32.59 17.03
CA ILE A 225 -13.98 32.82 18.29
C ILE A 225 -13.31 33.95 19.09
N ALA A 226 -11.98 33.93 19.23
CA ALA A 226 -11.25 34.99 19.93
C ALA A 226 -11.40 36.37 19.26
N ALA A 227 -11.56 36.42 17.93
CA ALA A 227 -11.79 37.67 17.20
C ALA A 227 -13.23 38.18 17.32
N GLU A 228 -14.22 37.28 17.39
CA GLU A 228 -15.65 37.57 17.60
C GLU A 228 -15.91 38.03 19.04
N ALA A 229 -15.29 37.38 20.04
CA ALA A 229 -15.27 37.85 21.43
C ALA A 229 -14.68 39.26 21.56
N LYS A 230 -13.58 39.57 20.84
CA LYS A 230 -12.98 40.91 20.84
C LYS A 230 -13.87 41.98 20.20
N LYS A 231 -14.76 41.60 19.27
CA LYS A 231 -15.73 42.52 18.66
C LYS A 231 -16.95 42.76 19.54
N GLY A 232 -17.10 42.00 20.63
CA GLY A 232 -18.24 42.10 21.55
C GLY A 232 -19.51 41.45 21.00
N GLU A 233 -19.38 40.55 20.03
CA GLU A 233 -20.50 39.78 19.46
C GLU A 233 -20.80 38.51 20.29
N ILE A 234 -19.89 38.11 21.19
CA ILE A 234 -20.02 36.97 22.11
C ILE A 234 -19.90 37.52 23.54
N ASN A 235 -20.86 37.19 24.41
CA ASN A 235 -20.86 37.55 25.83
C ASN A 235 -20.07 36.52 26.66
N ASP A 236 -19.59 36.93 27.84
CA ASP A 236 -18.77 36.07 28.73
C ASP A 236 -19.48 34.76 29.17
N ASP A 237 -20.82 34.70 29.06
CA ASP A 237 -21.64 33.55 29.45
C ASP A 237 -22.04 32.63 28.26
N ASP A 238 -21.54 32.88 27.04
CA ASP A 238 -21.88 32.07 25.86
C ASP A 238 -21.05 30.77 25.79
N ALA A 239 -21.68 29.69 25.31
CA ALA A 239 -21.10 28.34 25.25
C ALA A 239 -19.77 28.27 24.46
N GLU A 240 -19.60 29.15 23.46
CA GLU A 240 -18.40 29.23 22.63
C GLU A 240 -17.19 29.80 23.38
N MET A 241 -17.43 30.61 24.43
CA MET A 241 -16.37 31.17 25.28
C MET A 241 -15.91 30.15 26.35
N GLU A 242 -16.81 29.31 26.84
CA GLU A 242 -16.45 28.19 27.71
C GLU A 242 -15.60 27.14 26.98
N GLU A 243 -15.90 26.88 25.69
CA GLU A 243 -15.10 25.98 24.84
C GLU A 243 -13.64 26.45 24.68
N LEU A 244 -13.42 27.76 24.52
CA LEU A 244 -12.08 28.36 24.44
C LEU A 244 -11.29 28.23 25.75
N MET A 245 -11.98 28.24 26.89
CA MET A 245 -11.36 28.09 28.22
C MET A 245 -11.03 26.63 28.57
N LEU A 246 -11.70 25.66 27.94
CA LEU A 246 -11.56 24.22 28.20
C LEU A 246 -10.58 23.49 27.24
N SER A 247 -10.26 24.06 26.08
CA SER A 247 -9.34 23.48 25.08
C SER A 247 -7.86 23.78 25.35
#